data_AF-A0A2D9GBG1-F1
#
_entry.id   AF-A0A2D9GBG1-F1
#
_cell.length_a   1.000
_cell.length_b   1.000
_cell.length_c   1.000
_cell.angle_alpha   90.00
_cell.angle_beta   90.00
_cell.angle_gamma   90.00
#
_symmetry.space_group_name_H-M   'P 1'
#
loop_
_entity.id
_entity.type
_entity.pdbx_description
1 polymer ?
#
loop_
_entity_poly.entity_id
_entity_poly.type
_entity_poly.pdbx_seq_one_letter_code
_entity_poly.pdbx_strand_id
1 'polypeptide(L)' 'MKKKYNRGKSKKQMNEVLNNIKNTSAKIVFRTKKMIVTLRNERQLELFMNKFPDGVVEFK' A
#
# COMPACT_ATOMS: atom_id res chain seq x y z
N MET A 1 -24.90 -28.51 21.76
CA MET A 1 -23.77 -28.32 20.80
C MET A 1 -23.57 -26.84 20.54
N LYS A 2 -22.45 -26.22 20.96
CA LYS A 2 -22.13 -24.82 20.64
C LYS A 2 -21.18 -24.79 19.44
N LYS A 3 -21.60 -24.24 18.30
CA LYS A 3 -20.75 -24.05 17.10
C LYS A 3 -19.62 -23.07 17.45
N LYS A 4 -18.40 -23.59 17.61
CA LYS A 4 -17.19 -22.81 17.82
C LYS A 4 -16.73 -22.29 16.45
N TYR A 5 -16.99 -21.02 16.15
CA TYR A 5 -16.49 -20.39 14.93
C TYR A 5 -14.96 -20.38 14.98
N ASN A 6 -14.32 -21.29 14.24
CA ASN A 6 -12.87 -21.32 14.06
C ASN A 6 -12.42 -20.04 13.36
N ARG A 7 -12.08 -19.00 14.14
CA ARG A 7 -11.38 -17.79 13.67
C ARG A 7 -9.89 -18.09 13.43
N GLY A 8 -9.61 -19.15 12.68
CA GLY A 8 -8.28 -19.70 12.45
C GLY A 8 -7.73 -19.42 11.05
N LYS A 9 -7.96 -18.24 10.47
CA LYS A 9 -7.11 -17.82 9.34
C LYS A 9 -5.83 -17.25 9.94
N SER A 10 -4.82 -18.13 9.98
CA SER A 10 -3.48 -17.91 10.52
C SER A 10 -2.93 -16.53 10.13
N LYS A 11 -2.38 -15.79 11.11
CA LYS A 11 -1.62 -14.55 10.88
C LYS A 11 -0.60 -14.68 9.74
N LYS A 12 -0.09 -15.90 9.51
CA LYS A 12 0.82 -16.24 8.41
C LYS A 12 0.22 -15.98 7.03
N GLN A 13 -1.01 -16.43 6.77
CA GLN A 13 -1.69 -16.19 5.49
C GLN A 13 -1.94 -14.70 5.25
N MET A 14 -2.30 -13.96 6.31
CA MET A 14 -2.51 -12.51 6.21
C MET A 14 -1.20 -11.77 5.94
N ASN A 15 -0.10 -12.17 6.60
CA ASN A 15 1.23 -11.62 6.36
C ASN A 15 1.77 -11.96 4.97
N GLU A 16 1.47 -13.15 4.47
CA GLU A 16 1.88 -13.61 3.14
C GLU A 16 1.13 -12.85 2.04
N VAL A 17 -0.18 -12.62 2.21
CA VAL A 17 -0.96 -11.72 1.35
C VAL A 17 -0.44 -10.29 1.42
N LEU A 18 -0.13 -9.77 2.62
CA LEU A 18 0.45 -8.44 2.78
C LEU A 18 1.85 -8.32 2.14
N ASN A 19 2.68 -9.35 2.25
CA ASN A 19 4.00 -9.39 1.64
C ASN A 19 3.92 -9.51 0.12
N ASN A 20 2.99 -10.30 -0.40
CA ASN A 20 2.70 -10.36 -1.83
C ASN A 20 2.22 -9.00 -2.34
N ILE A 21 1.28 -8.33 -1.65
CA ILE A 21 0.87 -6.96 -2.00
C ILE A 21 2.06 -5.99 -1.96
N LYS A 22 2.96 -6.10 -0.98
CA LYS A 22 4.17 -5.27 -0.87
C LYS A 22 5.21 -5.54 -1.97
N ASN A 23 5.19 -6.72 -2.57
CA ASN A 23 6.19 -7.17 -3.55
C ASN A 23 5.67 -7.09 -5.00
N THR A 24 4.36 -7.17 -5.22
CA THR A 24 3.75 -7.17 -6.56
C THR A 24 3.32 -5.77 -7.00
N SER A 25 3.11 -4.82 -6.09
CA SER A 25 2.79 -3.44 -6.46
C SER A 25 4.07 -2.62 -6.70
N ALA A 26 4.15 -1.97 -7.85
CA ALA A 26 5.18 -0.97 -8.13
C ALA A 26 5.15 0.10 -7.03
N LYS A 27 6.32 0.35 -6.40
CA LYS A 27 6.43 1.33 -5.32
C LYS A 27 6.71 2.69 -5.94
N ILE A 28 5.66 3.49 -6.05
CA ILE A 28 5.78 4.86 -6.53
C ILE A 28 6.21 5.72 -5.35
N VAL A 29 7.43 6.23 -5.35
CA VAL A 29 7.90 7.16 -4.33
C VAL A 29 7.51 8.57 -4.76
N PHE A 30 6.59 9.17 -4.02
CA PHE A 30 6.16 10.55 -4.23
C PHE A 30 6.82 11.45 -3.19
N ARG A 31 7.53 12.47 -3.66
CA ARG A 31 8.26 13.41 -2.81
C ARG A 31 7.72 14.83 -3.01
N THR A 32 7.49 15.53 -1.92
CA THR A 32 7.26 16.97 -1.90
C THR A 32 8.33 17.62 -1.04
N LYS A 33 8.35 18.96 -0.99
CA LYS A 33 9.30 19.71 -0.15
C LYS A 33 9.20 19.35 1.35
N LYS A 34 8.06 18.84 1.80
CA LYS A 34 7.78 18.59 3.23
C LYS A 34 7.57 17.11 3.56
N MET A 35 7.45 16.23 2.57
CA MET A 35 7.02 14.85 2.81
C MET A 35 7.50 13.90 1.73
N ILE A 36 7.77 12.67 2.14
CA ILE A 36 8.05 11.54 1.23
C ILE A 36 7.05 10.44 1.57
N VAL A 37 6.30 9.98 0.57
CA VAL A 37 5.34 8.87 0.72
C VAL A 37 5.57 7.82 -0.35
N THR A 38 5.31 6.57 0.00
CA THR A 38 5.30 5.47 -0.96
C THR A 38 3.86 5.11 -1.28
N LEU A 39 3.48 5.29 -2.53
CA LEU A 39 2.17 4.98 -3.07
C LEU A 39 2.19 3.58 -3.67
N ARG A 40 1.05 2.89 -3.61
CA ARG A 40 0.93 1.49 -4.02
C ARG A 40 0.20 1.31 -5.36
N ASN A 41 -0.42 2.36 -5.87
CA ASN A 41 -1.18 2.32 -7.12
C ASN A 41 -1.31 3.72 -7.74
N GLU A 42 -1.71 3.75 -9.01
CA GLU A 42 -1.88 4.96 -9.80
C GLU A 42 -2.98 5.87 -9.25
N ARG A 43 -4.09 5.31 -8.74
CA ARG A 43 -5.18 6.11 -8.16
C ARG A 43 -4.72 6.93 -6.95
N GLN A 44 -3.84 6.38 -6.12
CA GLN A 44 -3.20 7.13 -5.03
C GLN A 44 -2.27 8.21 -5.58
N LEU A 45 -1.54 7.91 -6.65
CA LEU A 45 -0.68 8.90 -7.32
C LEU A 45 -1.49 10.08 -7.85
N GLU A 46 -2.59 9.84 -8.56
CA GLU A 46 -3.48 10.88 -9.07
C GLU A 46 -4.02 11.78 -7.95
N LEU A 47 -4.46 11.18 -6.84
CA LEU A 47 -4.93 11.93 -5.67
C LEU A 47 -3.83 12.81 -5.07
N PHE A 48 -2.60 12.29 -4.99
CA PHE A 48 -1.48 13.04 -4.43
C PHE A 48 -0.98 14.12 -5.39
N MET A 49 -0.98 13.87 -6.69
CA MET A 49 -0.67 14.87 -7.72
C MET A 49 -1.65 16.04 -7.70
N ASN A 50 -2.94 15.76 -7.56
CA ASN A 50 -3.96 16.79 -7.46
C ASN A 50 -3.85 17.61 -6.17
N LYS A 51 -3.41 16.98 -5.08
CA LYS A 51 -3.29 17.64 -3.77
C LYS A 51 -1.97 18.38 -3.59
N PHE A 52 -0.90 17.89 -4.21
CA PHE A 52 0.46 18.41 -4.11
C PHE A 52 1.05 18.54 -5.51
N PRO A 53 0.70 19.60 -6.26
CA PRO A 53 1.11 19.77 -7.64
C PRO A 53 2.63 19.99 -7.81
N ASP A 54 3.35 20.29 -6.72
CA ASP A 54 4.81 20.42 -6.67
C ASP A 54 5.53 19.09 -6.40
N GLY A 55 4.78 17.98 -6.33
CA GLY A 55 5.33 16.67 -6.04
C GLY A 55 6.11 16.06 -7.20
N VAL A 56 7.25 15.45 -6.88
CA VAL A 56 8.11 14.70 -7.80
C VAL A 56 7.92 13.21 -7.58
N VAL A 57 7.82 12.45 -8.68
CA VAL A 57 7.64 11.00 -8.65
C VAL A 57 8.92 10.29 -9.09
N GLU A 58 9.33 9.32 -8.29
CA GLU A 58 10.34 8.33 -8.64
C GLU A 58 9.68 6.95 -8.64
N PHE A 59 9.80 6.22 -9.76
CA PHE A 59 9.40 4.82 -9.85
C PHE A 59 10.56 3.94 -9.37
N LYS A 60 10.30 3.03 -8.43
CA LYS A 60 11.28 2.05 -7.92
C LYS A 60 10.79 0.62 -8.06
#